data_AF-A0A7Y2EZD3-F1
#
_entry.id   AF-A0A7Y2EZD3-F1
#
_cell.length_a   1.000
_cell.length_b   1.000
_cell.length_c   1.000
_cell.angle_alpha   90.00
_cell.angle_beta   90.00
_cell.angle_gamma   90.00
#
_symmetry.space_group_name_H-M   'P 1'
#
loop_
_entity.id
_entity.type
_entity.pdbx_description
1 polymer ?
#
loop_
_entity_poly.entity_id
_entity_poly.type
_entity_poly.pdbx_seq_one_letter_code
_entity_poly.pdbx_strand_id
1 'polypeptide(L)'
;IAYGLAVRFGLLFISDDVSLFWPASGIALGTLAATPRDRWRGVVAGLVLGFIAGVWGVGEETVPQKLGFLVVNLIEVLPAAYFLRTKFDAGRGYDTLRGVFWFVAIGVVAGPLVASLLAATTYALSLGTAFSPTIWASWWMSDATSILIAAPATMALFYPKEGVAELGRSARSVASEFALIVLASLGVLAGLLVPGVPTEGRALAMASAVVVLVWAAGRTPVLWNAWLSALLLSGVAIGVALDLGPFPEMAVGSREAVFLMHTFVLALGLIGLVFGAAILDARRSELKAKALLVEAQAANDAKTRFLSSVSHELRTPLNLIGGFGELLAGDGVDGPERVEFARHVTEASGELLVIFEGLLDFAAMEQRGVSIRLQPTDLGEVVGGALATARSMPGASLVTLSDNPSGDDGPWVLADPPRVRQVVLNLLSNAVKYNRPGGQVSVTCESLADSARVTVTDTGRGVPQAQEHLLFTPFERLGVEDSTIPGTGVGLSVVQELVAAMGGEVGYSSDEGVGSSFWFSLPLVDQDR
;
A
#
# COMPACT_ATOMS: atom_id res chain seq x y z
N ILE A 1 22.53 15.85 25.03
CA ILE A 1 21.96 16.56 26.21
C ILE A 1 20.94 15.68 26.92
N ALA A 2 19.79 15.36 26.32
CA ALA A 2 18.75 14.53 26.95
C ALA A 2 19.29 13.22 27.55
N TYR A 3 20.13 12.48 26.81
CA TYR A 3 20.79 11.28 27.32
C TYR A 3 21.65 11.52 28.58
N GLY A 4 22.46 12.60 28.62
CA GLY A 4 23.27 12.92 29.80
C GLY A 4 22.44 13.33 31.01
N LEU A 5 21.33 14.03 30.80
CA LEU A 5 20.35 14.32 31.86
C LEU A 5 19.69 13.04 32.37
N ALA A 6 19.37 12.10 31.49
CA ALA A 6 18.81 10.80 31.86
C ALA A 6 19.78 9.94 32.68
N VAL A 7 21.07 9.93 32.31
CA VAL A 7 22.14 9.30 33.10
C VAL A 7 22.20 9.93 34.48
N ARG A 8 22.25 11.27 34.55
CA ARG A 8 22.31 11.98 35.84
C ARG A 8 21.08 11.76 36.70
N PHE A 9 19.90 11.69 36.09
CA PHE A 9 18.64 11.38 36.77
C PHE A 9 18.66 9.97 37.38
N GLY A 10 19.10 8.96 36.63
CA GLY A 10 19.21 7.59 37.15
C GLY A 10 20.12 7.48 38.38
N LEU A 11 21.22 8.24 38.38
CA LEU A 11 22.15 8.30 39.52
C LEU A 11 21.56 8.95 40.79
N LEU A 12 20.47 9.72 40.69
CA LEU A 12 19.80 10.31 41.86
C LEU A 12 18.99 9.30 42.67
N PHE A 13 18.65 8.15 42.07
CA PHE A 13 17.77 7.14 42.66
C PHE A 13 18.50 5.79 42.78
N ILE A 14 19.70 5.79 43.35
CA ILE A 14 20.45 4.56 43.66
C ILE A 14 20.00 4.02 45.02
N SER A 15 19.60 2.75 45.07
CA SER A 15 19.31 1.99 46.28
C SER A 15 20.07 0.67 46.21
N ASP A 16 20.83 0.31 47.26
CA ASP A 16 21.67 -0.90 47.29
C ASP A 16 22.54 -1.08 46.02
N ASP A 17 23.25 -0.03 45.59
CA ASP A 17 24.13 -0.02 44.40
C ASP A 17 23.41 -0.20 43.04
N VAL A 18 22.07 -0.14 43.02
CA VAL A 18 21.26 -0.25 41.79
C VAL A 18 20.38 0.97 41.59
N SER A 19 20.42 1.53 40.38
CA SER A 19 19.48 2.58 39.95
C SER A 19 18.06 2.02 39.85
N LEU A 20 17.13 2.61 40.62
CA LEU A 20 15.68 2.32 40.60
C LEU A 20 15.06 2.46 39.20
N PHE A 21 15.58 3.38 38.38
CA PHE A 21 15.12 3.56 36.99
C PHE A 21 16.21 4.19 36.14
N TRP A 22 16.63 3.51 35.06
CA TRP A 22 17.73 3.96 34.19
C TRP A 22 17.26 4.39 32.79
N PRO A 23 16.62 5.56 32.60
CA PRO A 23 16.01 5.96 31.32
C PRO A 23 16.99 6.12 30.15
N ALA A 24 18.30 6.14 30.43
CA ALA A 24 19.35 6.35 29.45
C ALA A 24 19.38 5.25 28.36
N SER A 25 19.24 3.97 28.72
CA SER A 25 19.29 2.86 27.76
C SER A 25 18.17 2.94 26.71
N GLY A 26 16.93 3.20 27.14
CA GLY A 26 15.82 3.40 26.21
C GLY A 26 15.98 4.63 25.31
N ILE A 27 16.44 5.76 25.84
CA ILE A 27 16.71 6.95 25.02
C ILE A 27 17.79 6.67 23.98
N ALA A 28 18.87 5.98 24.36
CA ALA A 28 19.96 5.66 23.45
C ALA A 28 19.51 4.69 22.34
N LEU A 29 18.86 3.59 22.70
CA LEU A 29 18.35 2.62 21.73
C LEU A 29 17.31 3.25 20.80
N GLY A 30 16.34 3.99 21.35
CA GLY A 30 15.33 4.67 20.55
C GLY A 30 15.91 5.67 19.56
N THR A 31 16.90 6.46 20.00
CA THR A 31 17.61 7.42 19.12
C THR A 31 18.34 6.70 17.98
N LEU A 32 19.08 5.63 18.28
CA LEU A 32 19.84 4.87 17.27
C LEU A 32 18.93 4.12 16.30
N ALA A 33 17.85 3.50 16.81
CA ALA A 33 16.88 2.79 16.00
C ALA A 33 16.16 3.74 15.03
N ALA A 34 15.81 4.95 15.47
CA ALA A 34 15.17 5.95 14.62
C ALA A 34 16.14 6.65 13.64
N THR A 35 17.41 6.79 14.00
CA THR A 35 18.38 7.55 13.18
C THR A 35 18.98 6.71 12.05
N PRO A 36 19.03 7.20 10.79
CA PRO A 36 19.74 6.57 9.68
C PRO A 36 21.22 6.23 9.99
N ARG A 37 21.72 5.10 9.44
CA ARG A 37 23.04 4.52 9.78
C ARG A 37 24.22 5.43 9.46
N ASP A 38 24.11 6.24 8.41
CA ASP A 38 25.11 7.24 8.01
C ASP A 38 25.37 8.28 9.12
N ARG A 39 24.36 8.56 9.96
CA ARG A 39 24.46 9.53 11.06
C ARG A 39 24.82 8.91 12.41
N TRP A 40 24.98 7.59 12.49
CA TRP A 40 25.26 6.90 13.75
C TRP A 40 26.55 7.36 14.43
N ARG A 41 27.57 7.72 13.66
CA ARG A 41 28.83 8.25 14.21
C ARG A 41 28.60 9.47 15.10
N GLY A 42 27.74 10.39 14.65
CA GLY A 42 27.37 11.58 15.42
C GLY A 42 26.52 11.25 16.65
N VAL A 43 25.58 10.31 16.52
CA VAL A 43 24.75 9.84 17.65
C VAL A 43 25.62 9.21 18.74
N VAL A 44 26.52 8.28 18.37
CA VAL A 44 27.43 7.60 19.30
C VAL A 44 28.35 8.59 19.99
N ALA A 45 28.92 9.55 19.26
CA ALA A 45 29.71 10.62 19.88
C ALA A 45 28.89 11.42 20.91
N GLY A 46 27.63 11.73 20.58
CA GLY A 46 26.70 12.40 21.50
C GLY A 46 26.34 11.56 22.73
N LEU A 47 26.20 10.25 22.59
CA LEU A 47 25.97 9.31 23.71
C LEU A 47 27.20 9.26 24.62
N VAL A 48 28.40 9.13 24.06
CA VAL A 48 29.67 9.13 24.82
C VAL A 48 29.85 10.43 25.60
N LEU A 49 29.74 11.58 24.93
CA LEU A 49 29.86 12.89 25.58
C LEU A 49 28.76 13.11 26.63
N GLY A 50 27.53 12.67 26.33
CA GLY A 50 26.40 12.74 27.25
C GLY A 50 26.62 11.90 28.50
N PHE A 51 27.15 10.68 28.36
CA PHE A 51 27.49 9.80 29.48
C PHE A 51 28.54 10.46 30.37
N ILE A 52 29.66 10.91 29.78
CA ILE A 52 30.76 11.55 30.50
C ILE A 52 30.24 12.76 31.29
N ALA A 53 29.42 13.60 30.67
CA ALA A 53 28.82 14.76 31.33
C ALA A 53 27.82 14.37 32.44
N GLY A 54 27.08 13.27 32.27
CA GLY A 54 26.09 12.78 33.23
C GLY A 54 26.71 12.20 34.50
N VAL A 55 27.85 11.52 34.39
CA VAL A 55 28.57 10.91 35.53
C VAL A 55 29.61 11.86 36.16
N TRP A 56 29.82 13.04 35.59
CA TRP A 56 30.85 13.97 36.05
C TRP A 56 30.56 14.50 37.45
N GLY A 57 31.50 14.28 38.37
CA GLY A 57 31.39 14.76 39.75
C GLY A 57 30.30 14.08 40.59
N VAL A 58 29.79 12.93 40.14
CA VAL A 58 28.77 12.12 40.84
C VAL A 58 29.26 10.66 40.92
N GLY A 59 28.97 9.99 42.04
CA GLY A 59 29.31 8.59 42.28
C GLY A 59 30.76 8.37 42.75
N GLU A 60 30.96 7.36 43.60
CA GLU A 60 32.27 6.99 44.20
C GLU A 60 33.14 6.14 43.25
N GLU A 61 32.65 5.81 42.06
CA GLU A 61 33.36 4.92 41.15
C GLU A 61 34.59 5.60 40.53
N THR A 62 35.63 4.81 40.37
CA THR A 62 36.87 5.21 39.70
C THR A 62 36.65 5.49 38.22
N VAL A 63 37.53 6.31 37.61
CA VAL A 63 37.47 6.61 36.18
C VAL A 63 37.45 5.34 35.31
N PRO A 64 38.28 4.30 35.56
CA PRO A 64 38.20 3.04 34.82
C PRO A 64 36.83 2.34 34.93
N GLN A 65 36.20 2.32 36.11
CA GLN A 65 34.86 1.74 36.29
C GLN A 65 33.82 2.50 35.45
N LYS A 66 33.85 3.84 35.48
CA LYS A 66 32.94 4.69 34.69
C LYS A 66 33.11 4.45 33.17
N LEU A 67 34.35 4.30 32.70
CA LEU A 67 34.63 3.94 31.31
C LEU A 67 34.14 2.52 30.96
N GLY A 68 34.27 1.57 31.88
CA GLY A 68 33.71 0.22 31.74
C GLY A 68 32.20 0.25 31.54
N PHE A 69 31.47 1.00 32.39
CA PHE A 69 30.02 1.15 32.24
C PHE A 69 29.61 1.83 30.94
N LEU A 70 30.37 2.82 30.46
CA LEU A 70 30.13 3.42 29.14
C LEU A 70 30.20 2.37 28.02
N VAL A 71 31.24 1.52 28.02
CA VAL A 71 31.41 0.47 27.01
C VAL A 71 30.26 -0.52 27.07
N VAL A 72 29.85 -0.94 28.28
CA VAL A 72 28.72 -1.87 28.44
C VAL A 72 27.41 -1.27 27.92
N ASN A 73 27.11 0.00 28.25
CA ASN A 73 25.93 0.70 27.71
C ASN A 73 25.95 0.76 26.17
N LEU A 74 27.11 0.94 25.54
CA LEU A 74 27.21 0.94 24.08
C LEU A 74 27.03 -0.47 23.48
N ILE A 75 27.55 -1.51 24.13
CA ILE A 75 27.37 -2.92 23.75
C ILE A 75 25.90 -3.32 23.85
N GLU A 76 25.14 -2.76 24.79
CA GLU A 76 23.70 -2.97 24.92
C GLU A 76 22.95 -2.45 23.68
N VAL A 77 23.14 -1.15 23.38
CA VAL A 77 22.24 -0.44 22.46
C VAL A 77 22.65 -0.55 21.00
N LEU A 78 23.94 -0.67 20.67
CA LEU A 78 24.40 -0.67 19.27
C LEU A 78 24.00 -1.94 18.50
N PRO A 79 24.27 -3.16 19.00
CA PRO A 79 23.83 -4.38 18.33
C PRO A 79 22.31 -4.46 18.28
N ALA A 80 21.63 -4.10 19.37
CA ALA A 80 20.17 -4.08 19.41
C ALA A 80 19.59 -3.15 18.34
N ALA A 81 20.06 -1.90 18.26
CA ALA A 81 19.64 -0.95 17.23
C ALA A 81 19.92 -1.48 15.81
N TYR A 82 21.07 -2.13 15.62
CA TYR A 82 21.47 -2.67 14.32
C TYR A 82 20.50 -3.74 13.85
N PHE A 83 20.19 -4.72 14.70
CA PHE A 83 19.26 -5.80 14.40
C PHE A 83 17.84 -5.30 14.23
N LEU A 84 17.36 -4.43 15.12
CA LEU A 84 16.00 -3.86 15.01
C LEU A 84 15.79 -3.16 13.68
N ARG A 85 16.75 -2.35 13.21
CA ARG A 85 16.66 -1.71 11.89
C ARG A 85 16.65 -2.69 10.71
N THR A 86 17.18 -3.90 10.85
CA THR A 86 17.06 -4.94 9.79
C THR A 86 15.70 -5.63 9.79
N LYS A 87 14.94 -5.51 10.87
CA LYS A 87 13.61 -6.13 11.04
C LYS A 87 12.47 -5.13 10.91
N PHE A 88 12.74 -3.83 11.04
CA PHE A 88 11.78 -2.74 10.87
C PHE A 88 11.64 -2.39 9.39
N ASP A 89 10.40 -2.30 8.91
CA ASP A 89 10.10 -1.89 7.55
C ASP A 89 10.23 -0.37 7.43
N ALA A 90 11.11 0.14 6.56
CA ALA A 90 11.20 1.55 6.12
C ALA A 90 10.82 2.68 7.12
N GLY A 91 11.15 2.53 8.42
CA GLY A 91 10.83 3.52 9.47
C GLY A 91 9.57 3.24 10.30
N ARG A 92 8.91 2.09 10.13
CA ARG A 92 7.72 1.65 10.86
C ARG A 92 8.06 0.38 11.64
N GLY A 93 8.53 0.60 12.87
CA GLY A 93 9.18 -0.45 13.65
C GLY A 93 8.28 -1.20 14.64
N TYR A 94 7.35 -0.52 15.29
CA TYR A 94 6.57 -1.05 16.43
C TYR A 94 5.06 -0.85 16.29
N ASP A 95 4.62 -0.49 15.09
CA ASP A 95 3.21 -0.36 14.70
C ASP A 95 2.63 -1.68 14.14
N THR A 96 3.43 -2.74 14.09
CA THR A 96 3.04 -4.10 13.69
C THR A 96 3.39 -5.10 14.79
N LEU A 97 2.63 -6.19 14.89
CA LEU A 97 2.89 -7.26 15.86
C LEU A 97 4.28 -7.88 15.67
N ARG A 98 4.70 -8.07 14.41
CA ARG A 98 6.04 -8.58 14.08
C ARG A 98 7.14 -7.62 14.55
N GLY A 99 6.92 -6.32 14.35
CA GLY A 99 7.82 -5.27 14.79
C GLY A 99 7.97 -5.22 16.32
N VAL A 100 6.83 -5.23 17.02
CA VAL A 100 6.78 -5.31 18.49
C VAL A 100 7.48 -6.58 19.01
N PHE A 101 7.25 -7.74 18.39
CA PHE A 101 7.93 -8.98 18.77
C PHE A 101 9.45 -8.84 18.73
N TRP A 102 10.01 -8.34 17.62
CA TRP A 102 11.47 -8.16 17.52
C TRP A 102 12.00 -7.08 18.44
N PHE A 103 11.25 -5.99 18.64
CA PHE A 103 11.57 -4.96 19.62
C PHE A 103 11.70 -5.54 21.03
N VAL A 104 10.74 -6.35 21.45
CA VAL A 104 10.76 -7.00 22.77
C VAL A 104 11.90 -8.03 22.85
N ALA A 105 12.00 -8.93 21.87
CA ALA A 105 12.99 -10.00 21.89
C ALA A 105 14.44 -9.48 21.89
N ILE A 106 14.75 -8.50 21.05
CA ILE A 106 16.10 -7.96 20.89
C ILE A 106 16.38 -6.79 21.82
N GLY A 107 15.47 -5.81 21.84
CA GLY A 107 15.66 -4.56 22.58
C GLY A 107 15.38 -4.72 24.07
N VAL A 108 14.23 -5.27 24.46
CA VAL A 108 13.82 -5.36 25.87
C VAL A 108 14.47 -6.54 26.60
N VAL A 109 14.68 -7.67 25.91
CA VAL A 109 15.18 -8.90 26.54
C VAL A 109 16.66 -9.11 26.27
N ALA A 110 17.07 -9.41 25.03
CA ALA A 110 18.42 -9.90 24.74
C ALA A 110 19.52 -8.87 25.02
N GLY A 111 19.34 -7.61 24.60
CA GLY A 111 20.33 -6.54 24.83
C GLY A 111 20.64 -6.33 26.31
N PRO A 112 19.63 -5.97 27.12
CA PRO A 112 19.76 -5.82 28.57
C PRO A 112 20.31 -7.06 29.28
N LEU A 113 19.91 -8.27 28.87
CA LEU A 113 20.37 -9.51 29.50
C LEU A 113 21.88 -9.68 29.40
N VAL A 114 22.45 -9.41 28.21
CA VAL A 114 23.90 -9.51 27.96
C VAL A 114 24.63 -8.34 28.62
N ALA A 115 24.11 -7.12 28.48
CA ALA A 115 24.75 -5.92 29.02
C ALA A 115 24.82 -5.95 30.56
N SER A 116 23.71 -6.24 31.23
CA SER A 116 23.66 -6.37 32.69
C SER A 116 24.61 -7.46 33.21
N LEU A 117 24.78 -8.57 32.49
CA LEU A 117 25.71 -9.64 32.87
C LEU A 117 27.17 -9.15 32.81
N LEU A 118 27.53 -8.44 31.73
CA LEU A 118 28.85 -7.84 31.57
C LEU A 118 29.10 -6.75 32.63
N ALA A 119 28.10 -5.90 32.87
CA ALA A 119 28.17 -4.88 33.90
C ALA A 119 28.40 -5.52 35.28
N ALA A 120 27.55 -6.46 35.69
CA ALA A 120 27.61 -7.06 37.02
C ALA A 120 28.93 -7.83 37.24
N THR A 121 29.44 -8.48 36.19
CA THR A 121 30.76 -9.12 36.20
C THR A 121 31.88 -8.08 36.35
N THR A 122 31.82 -6.99 35.59
CA THR A 122 32.81 -5.89 35.67
C THR A 122 32.81 -5.26 37.05
N TYR A 123 31.62 -5.05 37.64
CA TYR A 123 31.46 -4.51 38.98
C TYR A 123 32.06 -5.44 40.04
N ALA A 124 31.73 -6.74 40.02
CA ALA A 124 32.27 -7.73 40.94
C ALA A 124 33.81 -7.82 40.86
N LEU A 125 34.36 -7.88 39.65
CA LEU A 125 35.81 -7.87 39.44
C LEU A 125 36.48 -6.60 39.95
N SER A 126 35.83 -5.44 39.77
CA SER A 126 36.38 -4.15 40.21
C SER A 126 36.42 -3.99 41.73
N LEU A 127 35.52 -4.66 42.46
CA LEU A 127 35.47 -4.67 43.93
C LEU A 127 36.21 -5.87 44.54
N GLY A 128 36.67 -6.82 43.73
CA GLY A 128 37.22 -8.08 44.20
C GLY A 128 36.20 -8.97 44.92
N THR A 129 34.91 -8.81 44.60
CA THR A 129 33.80 -9.55 45.22
C THR A 129 33.30 -10.68 44.31
N ALA A 130 32.53 -11.61 44.88
CA ALA A 130 31.85 -12.63 44.10
C ALA A 130 30.72 -12.03 43.25
N PHE A 131 30.45 -12.63 42.10
CA PHE A 131 29.32 -12.26 41.26
C PHE A 131 28.00 -12.37 42.04
N SER A 132 27.17 -11.34 41.95
CA SER A 132 25.86 -11.29 42.61
C SER A 132 24.73 -11.46 41.58
N PRO A 133 24.01 -12.60 41.57
CA PRO A 133 22.85 -12.81 40.70
C PRO A 133 21.74 -11.79 40.93
N THR A 134 21.62 -11.25 42.14
CA THR A 134 20.59 -10.27 42.47
C THR A 134 20.90 -8.90 41.85
N ILE A 135 22.16 -8.44 41.91
CA ILE A 135 22.57 -7.18 41.26
C ILE A 135 22.36 -7.28 39.75
N TRP A 136 22.77 -8.41 39.16
CA TRP A 136 22.54 -8.69 37.74
C TRP A 136 21.05 -8.63 37.37
N ALA A 137 20.19 -9.32 38.11
CA ALA A 137 18.75 -9.34 37.82
C ALA A 137 18.11 -7.95 37.95
N SER A 138 18.51 -7.16 38.95
CA SER A 138 18.00 -5.80 39.12
C SER A 138 18.45 -4.86 37.99
N TRP A 139 19.70 -4.94 37.53
CA TRP A 139 20.18 -4.17 36.37
C TRP A 139 19.48 -4.58 35.09
N TRP A 140 19.33 -5.88 34.85
CA TRP A 140 18.59 -6.39 33.70
C TRP A 140 17.17 -5.82 33.63
N MET A 141 16.43 -5.88 34.73
CA MET A 141 15.04 -5.41 34.78
C MET A 141 14.92 -3.88 34.64
N SER A 142 15.87 -3.13 35.19
CA SER A 142 15.93 -1.67 35.06
C SER A 142 16.13 -1.25 33.61
N ASP A 143 17.11 -1.86 32.94
CA ASP A 143 17.41 -1.59 31.53
C ASP A 143 16.27 -2.04 30.59
N ALA A 144 15.70 -3.24 30.83
CA ALA A 144 14.55 -3.73 30.08
C ALA A 144 13.34 -2.79 30.18
N THR A 145 13.06 -2.32 31.40
CA THR A 145 11.97 -1.37 31.69
C THR A 145 12.22 -0.02 31.02
N SER A 146 13.45 0.47 31.11
CA SER A 146 13.89 1.69 30.44
C SER A 146 13.67 1.62 28.94
N ILE A 147 14.09 0.53 28.29
CA ILE A 147 13.92 0.34 26.85
C ILE A 147 12.45 0.27 26.49
N LEU A 148 11.65 -0.51 27.21
CA LEU A 148 10.22 -0.66 26.93
C LEU A 148 9.47 0.68 27.00
N ILE A 149 9.83 1.55 27.95
CA ILE A 149 9.21 2.86 28.16
C ILE A 149 9.79 3.91 27.20
N ALA A 150 11.09 4.14 27.30
CA ALA A 150 11.72 5.33 26.76
C ALA A 150 12.11 5.17 25.28
N ALA A 151 12.37 3.96 24.79
CA ALA A 151 12.75 3.78 23.38
C ALA A 151 11.59 4.11 22.43
N PRO A 152 10.36 3.59 22.60
CA PRO A 152 9.23 3.95 21.73
C PRO A 152 8.89 5.45 21.80
N ALA A 153 8.91 6.04 23.00
CA ALA A 153 8.69 7.48 23.18
C ALA A 153 9.77 8.32 22.48
N THR A 154 11.04 7.92 22.59
CA THR A 154 12.15 8.61 21.91
C THR A 154 12.05 8.48 20.40
N MET A 155 11.78 7.28 19.89
CA MET A 155 11.57 7.04 18.46
C MET A 155 10.45 7.91 17.90
N ALA A 156 9.37 8.11 18.67
CA ALA A 156 8.25 8.95 18.29
C ALA A 156 8.62 10.42 18.02
N LEU A 157 9.77 10.92 18.48
CA LEU A 157 10.25 12.28 18.16
C LEU A 157 10.82 12.40 16.74
N PHE A 158 11.24 11.31 16.14
CA PHE A 158 11.94 11.29 14.86
C PHE A 158 11.02 10.96 13.68
N TYR A 159 9.83 10.44 13.95
CA TYR A 159 8.86 10.08 12.92
C TYR A 159 7.81 11.18 12.72
N PRO A 160 7.50 11.55 11.46
CA PRO A 160 6.52 12.59 11.15
C PRO A 160 5.07 12.18 11.47
N LYS A 161 4.18 13.18 11.46
CA LYS A 161 2.76 13.21 11.88
C LYS A 161 1.79 12.29 11.09
N GLU A 162 2.21 11.11 10.67
CA GLU A 162 1.35 10.17 9.91
C GLU A 162 0.26 9.52 10.78
N GLY A 163 0.40 9.56 12.11
CA GLY A 163 -0.44 8.77 13.01
C GLY A 163 -1.92 9.17 13.12
N VAL A 164 -2.29 10.42 12.82
CA VAL A 164 -3.71 10.85 12.88
C VAL A 164 -4.46 10.46 11.60
N ALA A 165 -3.79 10.52 10.44
CA ALA A 165 -4.38 10.16 9.15
C ALA A 165 -4.73 8.67 9.09
N GLU A 166 -3.91 7.82 9.70
CA GLU A 166 -4.15 6.36 9.81
C GLU A 166 -5.42 6.00 10.60
N LEU A 167 -5.94 6.92 11.43
CA LEU A 167 -7.15 6.68 12.21
C LEU A 167 -8.44 6.96 11.43
N GLY A 168 -8.36 7.55 10.22
CA GLY A 168 -9.53 7.88 9.40
C GLY A 168 -10.50 8.88 10.05
N ARG A 169 -10.02 9.67 11.03
CA ARG A 169 -10.82 10.59 11.85
C ARG A 169 -10.30 12.02 11.71
N SER A 170 -11.19 12.99 11.95
CA SER A 170 -10.79 14.39 11.97
C SER A 170 -9.78 14.68 13.09
N ALA A 171 -8.77 15.51 12.80
CA ALA A 171 -7.73 15.84 13.77
C ALA A 171 -8.28 16.45 15.06
N ARG A 172 -9.37 17.24 14.98
CA ARG A 172 -10.06 17.79 16.15
C ARG A 172 -10.66 16.71 17.05
N SER A 173 -11.29 15.68 16.47
CA SER A 173 -11.90 14.58 17.24
C SER A 173 -10.84 13.74 17.96
N VAL A 174 -9.73 13.44 17.27
CA VAL A 174 -8.60 12.71 17.88
C VAL A 174 -7.96 13.55 18.99
N ALA A 175 -7.76 14.86 18.77
CA ALA A 175 -7.20 15.75 19.79
C ALA A 175 -8.09 15.88 21.04
N SER A 176 -9.42 16.00 20.87
CA SER A 176 -10.34 16.08 22.01
C SER A 176 -10.35 14.78 22.84
N GLU A 177 -10.31 13.63 22.17
CA GLU A 177 -10.27 12.35 22.87
C GLU A 177 -8.92 12.11 23.55
N PHE A 178 -7.83 12.51 22.91
CA PHE A 178 -6.51 12.50 23.55
C PHE A 178 -6.45 13.38 24.79
N ALA A 179 -7.08 14.56 24.78
CA ALA A 179 -7.16 15.41 25.98
C ALA A 179 -7.89 14.71 27.14
N LEU A 180 -8.97 13.99 26.87
CA LEU A 180 -9.68 13.20 27.89
C LEU A 180 -8.81 12.07 28.45
N ILE A 181 -8.07 11.39 27.58
CA ILE A 181 -7.13 10.32 27.96
C ILE A 181 -6.01 10.89 28.84
N VAL A 182 -5.48 12.06 28.50
CA VAL A 182 -4.47 12.76 29.32
C VAL A 182 -5.05 13.12 30.70
N LEU A 183 -6.28 13.65 30.77
CA LEU A 183 -6.93 13.95 32.05
C LEU A 183 -7.14 12.68 32.89
N ALA A 184 -7.58 11.58 32.27
CA ALA A 184 -7.70 10.29 32.95
C ALA A 184 -6.35 9.79 33.47
N SER A 185 -5.28 9.95 32.68
CA SER A 185 -3.91 9.60 33.07
C SER A 185 -3.41 10.43 34.24
N LEU A 186 -3.72 11.73 34.28
CA LEU A 186 -3.41 12.60 35.42
C LEU A 186 -4.18 12.17 36.67
N GLY A 187 -5.44 11.74 36.53
CA GLY A 187 -6.22 11.16 37.63
C GLY A 187 -5.60 9.88 38.19
N VAL A 188 -5.12 8.99 37.31
CA VAL A 188 -4.35 7.79 37.69
C VAL A 188 -3.09 8.19 38.46
N LEU A 189 -2.30 9.12 37.92
CA LEU A 189 -1.08 9.60 38.59
C LEU A 189 -1.38 10.24 39.95
N ALA A 190 -2.47 11.02 40.07
CA ALA A 190 -2.88 11.59 41.34
C ALA A 190 -3.24 10.51 42.36
N GLY A 191 -3.97 9.47 41.94
CA GLY A 191 -4.27 8.31 42.79
C GLY A 191 -3.04 7.50 43.22
N LEU A 192 -1.95 7.58 42.46
CA LEU A 192 -0.68 6.92 42.79
C LEU A 192 0.25 7.81 43.62
N LEU A 193 0.33 9.11 43.35
CA LEU A 193 1.40 9.98 43.84
C LEU A 193 0.96 10.95 44.94
N VAL A 194 -0.34 11.13 45.19
CA VAL A 194 -0.80 12.08 46.22
C VAL A 194 -0.64 11.46 47.62
N PRO A 195 0.04 12.15 48.55
CA PRO A 195 0.13 11.71 49.94
C PRO A 195 -1.27 11.60 50.57
N GLY A 196 -1.48 10.56 51.39
CA GLY A 196 -2.75 10.35 52.10
C GLY A 196 -3.83 9.57 51.33
N VAL A 197 -3.59 9.19 50.07
CA VAL A 197 -4.48 8.26 49.36
C VAL A 197 -4.38 6.86 50.00
N PRO A 198 -5.50 6.21 50.38
CA PRO A 198 -5.50 4.89 50.98
C PRO A 198 -5.01 3.81 49.99
N THR A 199 -4.58 2.67 50.54
CA THR A 199 -4.02 1.54 49.79
C THR A 199 -4.96 1.02 48.70
N GLU A 200 -6.26 0.90 49.02
CA GLU A 200 -7.32 0.54 48.06
C GLU A 200 -7.42 1.55 46.90
N GLY A 201 -7.25 2.84 47.19
CA GLY A 201 -7.26 3.91 46.19
C GLY A 201 -6.06 3.83 45.24
N ARG A 202 -4.88 3.48 45.75
CA ARG A 202 -3.67 3.26 44.93
C ARG A 202 -3.83 2.02 44.03
N ALA A 203 -4.39 0.94 44.56
CA ALA A 203 -4.69 -0.27 43.78
C ALA A 203 -5.70 0.01 42.66
N LEU A 204 -6.75 0.79 42.94
CA LEU A 204 -7.71 1.24 41.93
C LEU A 204 -7.05 2.10 40.85
N ALA A 205 -6.12 2.99 41.23
CA ALA A 205 -5.36 3.80 40.28
C ALA A 205 -4.50 2.93 39.36
N MET A 206 -3.82 1.90 39.89
CA MET A 206 -3.08 0.93 39.07
C MET A 206 -3.97 0.18 38.08
N ALA A 207 -5.12 -0.32 38.54
CA ALA A 207 -6.06 -1.02 37.66
C ALA A 207 -6.58 -0.08 36.56
N SER A 208 -6.85 1.17 36.91
CA SER A 208 -7.28 2.22 35.97
C SER A 208 -6.20 2.57 34.94
N ALA A 209 -4.91 2.43 35.27
CA ALA A 209 -3.81 2.63 34.33
C ALA A 209 -3.91 1.68 33.13
N VAL A 210 -4.27 0.41 33.36
CA VAL A 210 -4.49 -0.57 32.29
C VAL A 210 -5.63 -0.11 31.38
N VAL A 211 -6.75 0.32 31.96
CA VAL A 211 -7.92 0.78 31.20
C VAL A 211 -7.58 1.98 30.32
N VAL A 212 -6.85 2.96 30.88
CA VAL A 212 -6.43 4.16 30.15
C VAL A 212 -5.48 3.82 29.00
N LEU A 213 -4.55 2.89 29.21
CA LEU A 213 -3.62 2.44 28.15
C LEU A 213 -4.32 1.68 27.03
N VAL A 214 -5.26 0.80 27.37
CA VAL A 214 -6.08 0.08 26.37
C VAL A 214 -6.97 1.07 25.59
N TRP A 215 -7.56 2.05 26.28
CA TRP A 215 -8.33 3.11 25.63
C TRP A 215 -7.46 3.94 24.68
N ALA A 216 -6.26 4.35 25.12
CA ALA A 216 -5.30 5.07 24.29
C ALA A 216 -4.86 4.27 23.07
N ALA A 217 -4.54 2.98 23.24
CA ALA A 217 -4.11 2.08 22.16
C ALA A 217 -5.14 1.98 21.02
N GLY A 218 -6.44 2.02 21.34
CA GLY A 218 -7.50 1.94 20.32
C GLY A 218 -7.89 3.26 19.67
N ARG A 219 -7.55 4.39 20.28
CA ARG A 219 -8.15 5.70 19.94
C ARG A 219 -7.14 6.77 19.55
N THR A 220 -5.86 6.55 19.84
CA THR A 220 -4.80 7.52 19.61
C THR A 220 -3.71 6.93 18.72
N PRO A 221 -2.92 7.77 18.05
CA PRO A 221 -1.74 7.29 17.34
C PRO A 221 -0.80 6.52 18.27
N VAL A 222 -0.16 5.46 17.79
CA VAL A 222 0.80 4.65 18.58
C VAL A 222 1.88 5.52 19.21
N LEU A 223 2.30 6.58 18.50
CA LEU A 223 3.28 7.54 18.98
C LEU A 223 2.81 8.28 20.23
N TRP A 224 1.54 8.67 20.28
CA TRP A 224 0.98 9.37 21.43
C TRP A 224 0.76 8.41 22.60
N ASN A 225 0.35 7.18 22.30
CA ASN A 225 0.26 6.11 23.27
C ASN A 225 1.63 5.78 23.91
N ALA A 226 2.71 5.79 23.13
CA ALA A 226 4.06 5.56 23.65
C ALA A 226 4.46 6.63 24.70
N TRP A 227 4.19 7.91 24.43
CA TRP A 227 4.45 9.00 25.38
C TRP A 227 3.55 8.92 26.62
N LEU A 228 2.28 8.57 26.44
CA LEU A 228 1.35 8.38 27.55
C LEU A 228 1.76 7.22 28.46
N SER A 229 2.16 6.10 27.84
CA SER A 229 2.70 4.93 28.53
C SER A 229 3.96 5.31 29.29
N ALA A 230 4.88 6.05 28.65
CA ALA A 230 6.09 6.51 29.31
C ALA A 230 5.79 7.37 30.54
N LEU A 231 4.82 8.29 30.44
CA LEU A 231 4.38 9.14 31.55
C LEU A 231 3.79 8.32 32.71
N LEU A 232 2.82 7.43 32.43
CA LEU A 232 2.16 6.61 33.44
C LEU A 232 3.14 5.66 34.15
N LEU A 233 3.97 4.99 33.37
CA LEU A 233 4.94 4.01 33.88
C LEU A 233 6.07 4.70 34.68
N SER A 234 6.52 5.88 34.25
CA SER A 234 7.47 6.68 35.02
C SER A 234 6.85 7.16 36.35
N GLY A 235 5.56 7.46 36.37
CA GLY A 235 4.83 7.81 37.59
C GLY A 235 4.85 6.70 38.64
N VAL A 236 4.69 5.44 38.23
CA VAL A 236 4.81 4.30 39.14
C VAL A 236 6.21 4.24 39.75
N ALA A 237 7.25 4.40 38.91
CA ALA A 237 8.64 4.36 39.38
C ALA A 237 8.98 5.49 40.36
N ILE A 238 8.54 6.72 40.05
CA ILE A 238 8.70 7.89 40.93
C ILE A 238 7.94 7.69 42.24
N GLY A 239 6.72 7.12 42.19
CA GLY A 239 5.94 6.84 43.39
C GLY A 239 6.67 5.92 44.35
N VAL A 240 7.24 4.81 43.87
CA VAL A 240 8.06 3.91 44.69
C VAL A 240 9.28 4.63 45.26
N ALA A 241 9.96 5.45 44.46
CA ALA A 241 11.14 6.21 44.92
C ALA A 241 10.81 7.24 46.02
N LEU A 242 9.58 7.74 46.08
CA LEU A 242 9.12 8.75 47.04
C LEU A 242 8.35 8.18 48.25
N ASP A 243 8.28 6.86 48.42
CA ASP A 243 7.40 6.20 49.42
C ASP A 243 5.89 6.45 49.22
N LEU A 244 5.51 6.86 48.02
CA LEU A 244 4.12 7.11 47.64
C LEU A 244 3.59 5.97 46.76
N GLY A 245 4.43 4.97 46.49
CA GLY A 245 4.16 3.90 45.55
C GLY A 245 2.97 3.02 45.93
N PRO A 246 2.48 2.22 44.97
CA PRO A 246 1.34 1.34 45.17
C PRO A 246 1.61 0.14 46.10
N PHE A 247 2.83 0.00 46.62
CA PHE A 247 3.27 -1.11 47.48
C PHE A 247 3.57 -0.61 48.91
N PRO A 248 2.53 -0.22 49.68
CA PRO A 248 2.66 0.52 50.94
C PRO A 248 3.20 -0.29 52.12
N GLU A 249 3.17 -1.62 52.05
CA GLU A 249 3.66 -2.52 53.12
C GLU A 249 5.13 -2.91 52.95
N MET A 250 5.77 -2.49 51.86
CA MET A 250 7.17 -2.78 51.60
C MET A 250 8.02 -1.56 51.96
N ALA A 251 9.16 -1.78 52.62
CA ALA A 251 10.09 -0.68 52.90
C ALA A 251 10.53 -0.02 51.58
N VAL A 252 10.59 1.31 51.58
CA VAL A 252 11.07 2.12 50.45
C VAL A 252 12.44 1.65 50.01
N GLY A 253 12.60 1.40 48.70
CA GLY A 253 13.86 0.91 48.16
C GLY A 253 14.21 -0.53 48.57
N SER A 254 13.31 -1.26 49.25
CA SER A 254 13.50 -2.69 49.44
C SER A 254 13.56 -3.38 48.08
N ARG A 255 14.43 -4.39 47.99
CA ARG A 255 14.65 -5.14 46.75
C ARG A 255 13.36 -5.75 46.19
N GLU A 256 12.47 -6.19 47.09
CA GLU A 256 11.16 -6.75 46.72
C GLU A 256 10.24 -5.70 46.08
N ALA A 257 10.17 -4.49 46.65
CA ALA A 257 9.38 -3.40 46.08
C ALA A 257 9.88 -2.98 44.70
N VAL A 258 11.21 -2.88 44.54
CA VAL A 258 11.84 -2.51 43.27
C VAL A 258 11.61 -3.59 42.21
N PHE A 259 11.75 -4.87 42.57
CA PHE A 259 11.50 -5.98 41.65
C PHE A 259 10.03 -6.03 41.22
N LEU A 260 9.09 -5.87 42.16
CA LEU A 260 7.65 -5.87 41.87
C LEU A 260 7.25 -4.68 40.99
N MET A 261 7.83 -3.50 41.23
CA MET A 261 7.67 -2.33 40.39
C MET A 261 8.10 -2.58 38.95
N HIS A 262 9.31 -3.09 38.72
CA HIS A 262 9.78 -3.40 37.38
C HIS A 262 8.91 -4.45 36.68
N THR A 263 8.50 -5.50 37.40
CA THR A 263 7.61 -6.54 36.86
C THR A 263 6.27 -5.96 36.44
N PHE A 264 5.67 -5.11 37.29
CA PHE A 264 4.41 -4.44 36.99
C PHE A 264 4.52 -3.51 35.78
N VAL A 265 5.58 -2.69 35.74
CA VAL A 265 5.84 -1.76 34.65
C VAL A 265 6.09 -2.49 33.32
N LEU A 266 6.85 -3.58 33.34
CA LEU A 266 7.07 -4.43 32.16
C LEU A 266 5.76 -5.04 31.66
N ALA A 267 4.95 -5.61 32.56
CA ALA A 267 3.66 -6.17 32.19
C ALA A 267 2.74 -5.11 31.56
N LEU A 268 2.65 -3.93 32.18
CA LEU A 268 1.78 -2.86 31.73
C LEU A 268 2.24 -2.24 30.39
N GLY A 269 3.54 -2.01 30.23
CA GLY A 269 4.13 -1.52 28.98
C GLY A 269 3.99 -2.52 27.83
N LEU A 270 4.15 -3.82 28.09
CA LEU A 270 3.96 -4.86 27.09
C LEU A 270 2.49 -4.94 26.64
N ILE A 271 1.54 -4.88 27.58
CA ILE A 271 0.11 -4.83 27.26
C ILE A 271 -0.17 -3.63 26.34
N GLY A 272 0.25 -2.42 26.72
CA GLY A 272 0.01 -1.22 25.92
C GLY A 272 0.60 -1.30 24.50
N LEU A 273 1.82 -1.82 24.37
CA LEU A 273 2.52 -1.94 23.10
C LEU A 273 1.88 -3.03 22.20
N VAL A 274 1.60 -4.21 22.75
CA VAL A 274 1.01 -5.33 22.00
C VAL A 274 -0.42 -5.03 21.56
N PHE A 275 -1.26 -4.49 22.45
CA PHE A 275 -2.63 -4.11 22.09
C PHE A 275 -2.64 -2.99 21.04
N GLY A 276 -1.75 -2.00 21.17
CA GLY A 276 -1.61 -0.92 20.18
C GLY A 276 -1.28 -1.46 18.79
N ALA A 277 -0.27 -2.33 18.69
CA ALA A 277 0.11 -2.94 17.42
C ALA A 277 -0.98 -3.88 16.87
N ALA A 278 -1.63 -4.69 17.71
CA ALA A 278 -2.69 -5.60 17.29
C ALA A 278 -3.89 -4.86 16.69
N ILE A 279 -4.31 -3.75 17.31
CA ILE A 279 -5.43 -2.94 16.82
C ILE A 279 -5.09 -2.29 15.47
N LEU A 280 -3.86 -1.79 15.30
CA LEU A 280 -3.43 -1.24 14.01
C LEU A 280 -3.35 -2.29 12.91
N ASP A 281 -2.74 -3.44 13.18
CA ASP A 281 -2.64 -4.52 12.20
C ASP A 281 -4.03 -5.02 11.77
N ALA A 282 -4.97 -5.13 12.73
CA ALA A 282 -6.36 -5.48 12.44
C ALA A 282 -7.03 -4.46 11.51
N ARG A 283 -6.88 -3.15 11.81
CA ARG A 283 -7.44 -2.07 10.96
C ARG A 283 -6.84 -2.06 9.56
N ARG A 284 -5.53 -2.22 9.44
CA ARG A 284 -4.85 -2.29 8.14
C ARG A 284 -5.34 -3.47 7.32
N SER A 285 -5.55 -4.62 7.96
CA SER A 285 -6.10 -5.81 7.32
C SER A 285 -7.54 -5.58 6.86
N GLU A 286 -8.37 -4.94 7.68
CA GLU A 286 -9.76 -4.59 7.33
C GLU A 286 -9.82 -3.61 6.14
N LEU A 287 -8.99 -2.56 6.14
CA LEU A 287 -8.95 -1.60 5.04
C LEU A 287 -8.51 -2.23 3.72
N LYS A 288 -7.49 -3.10 3.77
CA LYS A 288 -7.06 -3.88 2.59
C LYS A 288 -8.18 -4.80 2.09
N ALA A 289 -8.86 -5.50 2.99
CA ALA A 289 -9.98 -6.37 2.63
C ALA A 289 -11.14 -5.59 1.98
N LYS A 290 -11.47 -4.41 2.50
CA LYS A 290 -12.48 -3.52 1.91
C LYS A 290 -12.09 -3.03 0.52
N ALA A 291 -10.83 -2.63 0.33
CA ALA A 291 -10.35 -2.20 -0.97
C ALA A 291 -10.46 -3.31 -2.02
N LEU A 292 -10.02 -4.53 -1.68
CA LEU A 292 -10.14 -5.70 -2.55
C LEU A 292 -11.61 -6.06 -2.85
N LEU A 293 -12.50 -5.91 -1.87
CA LEU A 293 -13.94 -6.16 -2.07
C LEU A 293 -14.55 -5.15 -3.06
N VAL A 294 -14.20 -3.87 -2.93
CA VAL A 294 -14.67 -2.83 -3.87
C VAL A 294 -14.18 -3.10 -5.28
N GLU A 295 -12.92 -3.49 -5.45
CA GLU A 295 -12.35 -3.85 -6.76
C GLU A 295 -13.06 -5.08 -7.35
N ALA A 296 -13.26 -6.13 -6.55
CA ALA A 296 -13.97 -7.33 -6.99
C ALA A 296 -15.43 -7.04 -7.37
N GLN A 297 -16.11 -6.18 -6.62
CA GLN A 297 -17.49 -5.79 -6.92
C GLN A 297 -17.57 -5.00 -8.23
N ALA A 298 -16.66 -4.04 -8.45
CA ALA A 298 -16.61 -3.28 -9.69
C ALA A 298 -16.39 -4.18 -10.92
N ALA A 299 -15.50 -5.18 -10.81
CA ALA A 299 -15.29 -6.17 -11.86
C ALA A 299 -16.54 -7.04 -12.10
N ASN A 300 -17.24 -7.46 -11.04
CA ASN A 300 -18.46 -8.26 -11.17
C ASN A 300 -19.63 -7.46 -11.78
N ASP A 301 -19.77 -6.19 -11.42
CA ASP A 301 -20.78 -5.30 -11.98
C ASP A 301 -20.51 -5.03 -13.46
N ALA A 302 -19.24 -4.84 -13.86
CA ALA A 302 -18.84 -4.75 -15.27
C ALA A 302 -19.20 -6.02 -16.05
N LYS A 303 -18.90 -7.21 -15.49
CA LYS A 303 -19.26 -8.50 -16.09
C LYS A 303 -20.78 -8.69 -16.24
N THR A 304 -21.56 -8.23 -15.27
CA THR A 304 -23.02 -8.30 -15.32
C THR A 304 -23.58 -7.38 -16.41
N ARG A 305 -23.09 -6.13 -16.49
CA ARG A 305 -23.45 -5.20 -17.57
C ARG A 305 -23.12 -5.76 -18.95
N PHE A 306 -21.95 -6.40 -19.08
CA PHE A 306 -21.54 -7.10 -20.30
C PHE A 306 -22.53 -8.18 -20.72
N LEU A 307 -22.84 -9.15 -19.84
CA LEU A 307 -23.74 -10.25 -20.18
C LEU A 307 -25.14 -9.76 -20.57
N SER A 308 -25.61 -8.68 -19.93
CA SER A 308 -26.87 -8.02 -20.27
C SER A 308 -26.83 -7.39 -21.67
N SER A 309 -25.76 -6.63 -21.98
CA SER A 309 -25.58 -5.99 -23.29
C SER A 309 -25.48 -7.02 -24.42
N VAL A 310 -24.66 -8.06 -24.27
CA VAL A 310 -24.54 -9.15 -25.24
C VAL A 310 -25.89 -9.83 -25.46
N SER A 311 -26.64 -10.11 -24.39
CA SER A 311 -27.97 -10.72 -24.51
C SER A 311 -28.93 -9.86 -25.32
N HIS A 312 -28.85 -8.52 -25.19
CA HIS A 312 -29.65 -7.60 -25.97
C HIS A 312 -29.23 -7.56 -27.44
N GLU A 313 -27.91 -7.44 -27.70
CA GLU A 313 -27.38 -7.40 -29.06
C GLU A 313 -27.57 -8.70 -29.83
N LEU A 314 -27.60 -9.85 -29.16
CA LEU A 314 -27.94 -11.13 -29.78
C LEU A 314 -29.43 -11.23 -30.12
N ARG A 315 -30.31 -10.66 -29.29
CA ARG A 315 -31.77 -10.79 -29.46
C ARG A 315 -32.28 -10.09 -30.73
N THR A 316 -31.72 -8.93 -31.08
CA THR A 316 -32.16 -8.16 -32.25
C THR A 316 -32.00 -8.91 -33.58
N PRO A 317 -30.79 -9.37 -33.99
CA PRO A 317 -30.63 -10.13 -35.22
C PRO A 317 -31.36 -11.48 -35.17
N LEU A 318 -31.42 -12.13 -34.00
CA LEU A 318 -32.17 -13.38 -33.85
C LEU A 318 -33.67 -13.19 -34.14
N ASN A 319 -34.27 -12.11 -33.66
CA ASN A 319 -35.66 -11.76 -33.93
C ASN A 319 -35.89 -11.42 -35.41
N LEU A 320 -34.93 -10.77 -36.08
CA LEU A 320 -35.01 -10.49 -37.52
C LEU A 320 -34.93 -11.77 -38.35
N ILE A 321 -34.00 -12.67 -38.02
CA ILE A 321 -33.88 -13.99 -38.67
C ILE A 321 -35.18 -14.78 -38.51
N GLY A 322 -35.73 -14.83 -37.30
CA GLY A 322 -37.00 -15.50 -37.01
C GLY A 322 -38.17 -14.89 -37.80
N GLY A 323 -38.36 -13.56 -37.69
CA GLY A 323 -39.47 -12.86 -38.33
C GLY A 323 -39.46 -12.94 -39.85
N PHE A 324 -38.32 -12.68 -40.51
CA PHE A 324 -38.21 -12.83 -41.97
C PHE A 324 -38.25 -14.30 -42.40
N GLY A 325 -37.76 -15.23 -41.58
CA GLY A 325 -37.90 -16.66 -41.81
C GLY A 325 -39.36 -17.13 -41.81
N GLU A 326 -40.17 -16.64 -40.86
CA GLU A 326 -41.62 -16.89 -40.82
C GLU A 326 -42.34 -16.31 -42.05
N LEU A 327 -42.00 -15.09 -42.45
CA LEU A 327 -42.55 -14.46 -43.66
C LEU A 327 -42.20 -15.26 -44.93
N LEU A 328 -40.96 -15.74 -45.05
CA LEU A 328 -40.52 -16.58 -46.18
C LEU A 328 -41.24 -17.93 -46.26
N ALA A 329 -41.65 -18.47 -45.10
CA ALA A 329 -42.38 -19.73 -44.98
C ALA A 329 -43.89 -19.59 -45.28
N GLY A 330 -44.43 -18.37 -45.27
CA GLY A 330 -45.83 -18.09 -45.57
C GLY A 330 -46.19 -18.22 -47.06
N ASP A 331 -47.43 -18.63 -47.35
CA ASP A 331 -47.99 -18.64 -48.70
C ASP A 331 -48.36 -17.21 -49.15
N GLY A 332 -48.00 -16.82 -50.37
CA GLY A 332 -48.38 -15.53 -50.98
C GLY A 332 -47.29 -14.47 -51.08
N VAL A 333 -46.03 -14.78 -50.76
CA VAL A 333 -44.88 -13.87 -50.98
C VAL A 333 -44.38 -13.99 -52.42
N ASP A 334 -44.40 -12.88 -53.15
CA ASP A 334 -43.95 -12.79 -54.54
C ASP A 334 -42.41 -12.87 -54.66
N GLY A 335 -41.92 -13.24 -55.84
CA GLY A 335 -40.48 -13.43 -56.11
C GLY A 335 -39.55 -12.29 -55.65
N PRO A 336 -39.86 -11.00 -55.90
CA PRO A 336 -39.04 -9.88 -55.46
C PRO A 336 -38.97 -9.72 -53.93
N GLU A 337 -40.12 -9.79 -53.23
CA GLU A 337 -40.19 -9.70 -51.76
C GLU A 337 -39.47 -10.88 -51.10
N ARG A 338 -39.57 -12.07 -51.69
CA ARG A 338 -38.89 -13.28 -51.21
C ARG A 338 -37.36 -13.11 -51.24
N VAL A 339 -36.83 -12.48 -52.28
CA VAL A 339 -35.39 -12.18 -52.40
C VAL A 339 -34.98 -11.15 -51.34
N GLU A 340 -35.81 -10.14 -51.09
CA GLU A 340 -35.54 -9.12 -50.07
C GLU A 340 -35.55 -9.70 -48.64
N PHE A 341 -36.54 -10.53 -48.29
CA PHE A 341 -36.58 -11.20 -46.99
C PHE A 341 -35.40 -12.16 -46.80
N ALA A 342 -35.02 -12.92 -47.84
CA ALA A 342 -33.83 -13.78 -47.80
C ALA A 342 -32.54 -12.97 -47.60
N ARG A 343 -32.45 -11.78 -48.21
CA ARG A 343 -31.33 -10.85 -47.97
C ARG A 343 -31.28 -10.41 -46.51
N HIS A 344 -32.41 -10.01 -45.92
CA HIS A 344 -32.47 -9.60 -44.50
C HIS A 344 -32.06 -10.72 -43.53
N VAL A 345 -32.49 -11.97 -43.79
CA VAL A 345 -32.05 -13.14 -43.00
C VAL A 345 -30.53 -13.32 -43.10
N THR A 346 -29.97 -13.17 -44.30
CA THR A 346 -28.53 -13.34 -44.55
C THR A 346 -27.73 -12.24 -43.84
N GLU A 347 -28.19 -10.99 -43.91
CA GLU A 347 -27.57 -9.85 -43.24
C GLU A 347 -27.59 -10.01 -41.72
N ALA A 348 -28.75 -10.32 -41.12
CA ALA A 348 -28.87 -10.54 -39.68
C ALA A 348 -28.05 -11.74 -39.19
N SER A 349 -27.92 -12.80 -40.00
CA SER A 349 -27.06 -13.96 -39.68
C SER A 349 -25.58 -13.58 -39.68
N GLY A 350 -25.16 -12.72 -40.63
CA GLY A 350 -23.81 -12.17 -40.66
C GLY A 350 -23.50 -11.30 -39.44
N GLU A 351 -24.43 -10.43 -39.05
CA GLU A 351 -24.30 -9.59 -37.84
C GLU A 351 -24.16 -10.45 -36.58
N LEU A 352 -24.97 -11.51 -36.45
CA LEU A 352 -24.91 -12.43 -35.32
C LEU A 352 -23.55 -13.14 -35.22
N LEU A 353 -22.98 -13.55 -36.37
CA LEU A 353 -21.68 -14.20 -36.41
C LEU A 353 -20.56 -13.26 -35.92
N VAL A 354 -20.59 -11.98 -36.32
CA VAL A 354 -19.61 -10.97 -35.87
C VAL A 354 -19.68 -10.78 -34.35
N ILE A 355 -20.89 -10.71 -33.77
CA ILE A 355 -21.07 -10.60 -32.31
C ILE A 355 -20.50 -11.83 -31.60
N PHE A 356 -20.77 -13.02 -32.14
CA PHE A 356 -20.33 -14.28 -31.56
C PHE A 356 -18.80 -14.46 -31.63
N GLU A 357 -18.18 -14.11 -32.75
CA GLU A 357 -16.72 -14.11 -32.91
C GLU A 357 -16.06 -13.13 -31.93
N GLY A 358 -16.60 -11.92 -31.78
CA GLY A 358 -16.11 -10.96 -30.79
C GLY A 358 -16.22 -11.46 -29.34
N LEU A 359 -17.30 -12.18 -29.01
CA LEU A 359 -17.46 -12.81 -27.70
C LEU A 359 -16.43 -13.92 -27.44
N LEU A 360 -16.15 -14.75 -28.45
CA LEU A 360 -15.16 -15.82 -28.35
C LEU A 360 -13.74 -15.28 -28.20
N ASP A 361 -13.39 -14.24 -28.96
CA ASP A 361 -12.09 -13.58 -28.84
C ASP A 361 -11.90 -13.01 -27.43
N PHE A 362 -12.89 -12.28 -26.90
CA PHE A 362 -12.84 -11.76 -25.53
C PHE A 362 -12.70 -12.88 -24.48
N ALA A 363 -13.51 -13.94 -24.58
CA ALA A 363 -13.45 -15.06 -23.64
C ALA A 363 -12.11 -15.82 -23.69
N ALA A 364 -11.50 -15.93 -24.88
CA ALA A 364 -10.19 -16.53 -25.05
C ALA A 364 -9.09 -15.68 -24.41
N MET A 365 -9.17 -14.35 -24.55
CA MET A 365 -8.23 -13.39 -23.97
C MET A 365 -8.27 -13.42 -22.44
N GLU A 366 -9.46 -13.42 -21.83
CA GLU A 366 -9.65 -13.51 -20.37
C GLU A 366 -9.09 -14.80 -19.74
N GLN A 367 -9.23 -15.95 -20.41
CA GLN A 367 -8.83 -17.24 -19.82
C GLN A 367 -7.36 -17.61 -20.05
N ARG A 368 -6.79 -17.27 -21.21
CA ARG A 368 -5.49 -17.77 -21.66
C ARG A 368 -4.47 -16.67 -21.94
N GLY A 369 -4.87 -15.41 -21.86
CA GLY A 369 -4.10 -14.29 -22.40
C GLY A 369 -4.04 -14.33 -23.93
N VAL A 370 -3.48 -13.27 -24.53
CA VAL A 370 -3.34 -13.16 -25.99
C VAL A 370 -2.23 -14.07 -26.50
N SER A 371 -2.56 -15.07 -27.32
CA SER A 371 -1.57 -15.88 -28.03
C SER A 371 -1.12 -15.18 -29.31
N ILE A 372 0.13 -14.72 -29.35
CA ILE A 372 0.74 -14.01 -30.49
C ILE A 372 1.92 -14.81 -31.05
N ARG A 373 1.98 -14.95 -32.38
CA ARG A 373 3.12 -15.49 -33.11
C ARG A 373 3.80 -14.39 -33.91
N LEU A 374 4.82 -13.81 -33.29
CA LEU A 374 5.63 -12.74 -33.86
C LEU A 374 6.49 -13.27 -35.03
N GLN A 375 6.36 -12.63 -36.19
CA GLN A 375 7.18 -12.88 -37.38
C GLN A 375 7.40 -11.58 -38.17
N PRO A 376 8.49 -11.46 -38.94
CA PRO A 376 8.69 -10.32 -39.83
C PRO A 376 7.50 -10.17 -40.77
N THR A 377 6.86 -9.00 -40.73
CA THR A 377 5.61 -8.71 -41.42
C THR A 377 5.71 -7.37 -42.12
N ASP A 378 5.40 -7.35 -43.41
CA ASP A 378 5.19 -6.10 -44.17
C ASP A 378 3.83 -5.51 -43.78
N LEU A 379 3.84 -4.36 -43.11
CA LEU A 379 2.60 -3.68 -42.71
C LEU A 379 1.80 -3.17 -43.91
N GLY A 380 2.46 -2.78 -45.01
CA GLY A 380 1.79 -2.30 -46.20
C GLY A 380 0.89 -3.36 -46.82
N GLU A 381 1.39 -4.60 -46.94
CA GLU A 381 0.63 -5.74 -47.46
C GLU A 381 -0.61 -6.03 -46.59
N VAL A 382 -0.43 -6.09 -45.26
CA VAL A 382 -1.53 -6.41 -44.33
C VAL A 382 -2.60 -5.32 -44.33
N VAL A 383 -2.19 -4.04 -44.32
CA VAL A 383 -3.10 -2.89 -44.38
C VAL A 383 -3.84 -2.86 -45.71
N GLY A 384 -3.16 -3.08 -46.84
CA GLY A 384 -3.78 -3.15 -48.16
C GLY A 384 -4.84 -4.26 -48.24
N GLY A 385 -4.53 -5.45 -47.71
CA GLY A 385 -5.49 -6.56 -47.62
C GLY A 385 -6.69 -6.28 -46.71
N ALA A 386 -6.47 -5.60 -45.59
CA ALA A 386 -7.55 -5.16 -44.70
C ALA A 386 -8.44 -4.10 -45.37
N LEU A 387 -7.85 -3.14 -46.08
CA LEU A 387 -8.58 -2.10 -46.82
C LEU A 387 -9.43 -2.69 -47.95
N ALA A 388 -8.90 -3.68 -48.68
CA ALA A 388 -9.66 -4.39 -49.72
C ALA A 388 -10.88 -5.11 -49.12
N THR A 389 -10.73 -5.69 -47.92
CA THR A 389 -11.84 -6.31 -47.18
C THR A 389 -12.85 -5.24 -46.72
N ALA A 390 -12.38 -4.11 -46.21
CA ALA A 390 -13.23 -3.03 -45.71
C ALA A 390 -14.11 -2.40 -46.80
N ARG A 391 -13.66 -2.38 -48.06
CA ARG A 391 -14.47 -1.93 -49.20
C ARG A 391 -15.75 -2.74 -49.42
N SER A 392 -15.81 -3.97 -48.91
CA SER A 392 -16.98 -4.84 -48.99
C SER A 392 -17.84 -4.83 -47.72
N MET A 393 -17.49 -4.02 -46.71
CA MET A 393 -18.27 -3.94 -45.47
C MET A 393 -19.61 -3.21 -45.69
N PRO A 394 -20.66 -3.58 -44.94
CA PRO A 394 -21.90 -2.82 -44.91
C PRO A 394 -21.64 -1.34 -44.57
N GLY A 395 -22.22 -0.43 -45.36
CA GLY A 395 -22.03 1.02 -45.19
C GLY A 395 -20.75 1.60 -45.83
N ALA A 396 -19.82 0.78 -46.31
CA ALA A 396 -18.60 1.25 -46.97
C ALA A 396 -18.90 2.04 -48.26
N SER A 397 -20.01 1.77 -48.94
CA SER A 397 -20.46 2.56 -50.11
C SER A 397 -20.88 3.99 -49.78
N LEU A 398 -21.07 4.31 -48.49
CA LEU A 398 -21.47 5.63 -48.01
C LEU A 398 -20.28 6.55 -47.70
N VAL A 399 -19.05 6.04 -47.78
CA VAL A 399 -17.81 6.72 -47.38
C VAL A 399 -16.71 6.49 -48.41
N THR A 400 -15.87 7.51 -48.63
CA THR A 400 -14.70 7.36 -49.51
C THR A 400 -13.54 6.75 -48.73
N LEU A 401 -13.12 5.54 -49.12
CA LEU A 401 -11.95 4.86 -48.56
C LEU A 401 -10.70 5.20 -49.39
N SER A 402 -9.76 5.93 -48.78
CA SER A 402 -8.50 6.33 -49.42
C SER A 402 -7.30 5.66 -48.74
N ASP A 403 -6.35 5.25 -49.58
CA ASP A 403 -5.03 4.75 -49.15
C ASP A 403 -4.00 5.84 -49.47
N ASN A 404 -3.14 6.16 -48.51
CA ASN A 404 -2.11 7.17 -48.69
C ASN A 404 -0.76 6.61 -48.17
N PRO A 405 -0.12 5.72 -48.95
CA PRO A 405 1.11 5.06 -48.54
C PRO A 405 2.29 6.05 -48.53
N SER A 406 3.11 5.98 -47.47
CA SER A 406 4.32 6.79 -47.31
C SER A 406 5.54 6.11 -47.96
N GLY A 407 5.52 5.86 -49.28
CA GLY A 407 6.63 5.23 -50.02
C GLY A 407 6.25 3.99 -50.84
N ASP A 408 7.22 3.43 -51.59
CA ASP A 408 7.04 2.28 -52.50
C ASP A 408 7.04 0.91 -51.77
N ASP A 409 7.63 0.80 -50.57
CA ASP A 409 7.65 -0.41 -49.73
C ASP A 409 7.19 -0.08 -48.29
N GLY A 410 6.35 -0.93 -47.69
CA GLY A 410 5.85 -0.76 -46.32
C GLY A 410 6.91 -1.06 -45.25
N PRO A 411 6.81 -0.47 -44.04
CA PRO A 411 7.74 -0.76 -42.96
C PRO A 411 7.57 -2.20 -42.45
N TRP A 412 8.69 -2.89 -42.27
CA TRP A 412 8.74 -4.23 -41.69
C TRP A 412 8.73 -4.18 -40.17
N VAL A 413 7.77 -4.88 -39.56
CA VAL A 413 7.62 -5.00 -38.10
C VAL A 413 7.63 -6.45 -37.66
N LEU A 414 7.97 -6.68 -36.40
CA LEU A 414 7.84 -7.99 -35.79
C LEU A 414 6.43 -8.13 -35.19
N ALA A 415 5.52 -8.81 -35.90
CA ALA A 415 4.11 -8.88 -35.54
C ALA A 415 3.44 -10.20 -35.96
N ASP A 416 2.20 -10.42 -35.55
CA ASP A 416 1.37 -11.55 -36.00
C ASP A 416 0.37 -11.05 -37.07
N PRO A 417 0.58 -11.35 -38.38
CA PRO A 417 -0.21 -10.72 -39.44
C PRO A 417 -1.72 -10.93 -39.33
N PRO A 418 -2.25 -12.13 -38.99
CA PRO A 418 -3.65 -12.30 -38.64
C PRO A 418 -4.17 -11.32 -37.58
N ARG A 419 -3.39 -11.06 -36.52
CA ARG A 419 -3.78 -10.14 -35.43
C ARG A 419 -3.66 -8.68 -35.85
N VAL A 420 -2.64 -8.31 -36.62
CA VAL A 420 -2.54 -6.96 -37.22
C VAL A 420 -3.71 -6.69 -38.15
N ARG A 421 -4.08 -7.65 -39.01
CA ARG A 421 -5.26 -7.55 -39.88
C ARG A 421 -6.53 -7.34 -39.06
N GLN A 422 -6.68 -8.06 -37.96
CA GLN A 422 -7.80 -7.90 -37.02
C GLN A 422 -7.84 -6.49 -36.41
N VAL A 423 -6.69 -5.96 -35.96
CA VAL A 423 -6.58 -4.58 -35.44
C VAL A 423 -7.03 -3.57 -36.48
N VAL A 424 -6.51 -3.65 -37.71
CA VAL A 424 -6.84 -2.71 -38.79
C VAL A 424 -8.33 -2.79 -39.17
N LEU A 425 -8.90 -4.00 -39.25
CA LEU A 425 -10.31 -4.19 -39.55
C LEU A 425 -11.22 -3.64 -38.45
N ASN A 426 -10.86 -3.77 -37.18
CA ASN A 426 -11.61 -3.18 -36.07
C ASN A 426 -11.63 -1.64 -36.16
N LEU A 427 -10.48 -1.02 -36.45
CA LEU A 427 -10.39 0.44 -36.62
C LEU A 427 -11.16 0.92 -37.84
N LEU A 428 -11.02 0.25 -38.99
CA LEU A 428 -11.76 0.57 -40.22
C LEU A 428 -13.27 0.38 -40.05
N SER A 429 -13.70 -0.71 -39.40
CA SER A 429 -15.11 -0.95 -39.11
C SER A 429 -15.69 0.15 -38.25
N ASN A 430 -14.97 0.63 -37.23
CA ASN A 430 -15.40 1.77 -36.43
C ASN A 430 -15.45 3.06 -37.25
N ALA A 431 -14.42 3.34 -38.06
CA ALA A 431 -14.37 4.52 -38.91
C ALA A 431 -15.52 4.59 -39.94
N VAL A 432 -15.99 3.44 -40.44
CA VAL A 432 -17.17 3.36 -41.33
C VAL A 432 -18.47 3.45 -40.54
N LYS A 433 -18.61 2.65 -39.46
CA LYS A 433 -19.83 2.55 -38.65
C LYS A 433 -20.23 3.85 -37.97
N TYR A 434 -19.26 4.64 -37.52
CA TYR A 434 -19.48 5.90 -36.80
C TYR A 434 -19.38 7.13 -37.72
N ASN A 435 -19.33 6.94 -39.04
CA ASN A 435 -19.24 8.02 -40.03
C ASN A 435 -20.60 8.63 -40.42
N ARG A 436 -20.55 9.63 -41.29
CA ARG A 436 -21.71 10.28 -41.93
C ARG A 436 -21.77 9.95 -43.43
N PRO A 437 -22.97 9.94 -44.05
CA PRO A 437 -23.10 9.78 -45.50
C PRO A 437 -22.27 10.83 -46.27
N GLY A 438 -21.47 10.38 -47.23
CA GLY A 438 -20.54 11.23 -47.98
C GLY A 438 -19.26 11.60 -47.24
N GLY A 439 -19.03 11.01 -46.06
CA GLY A 439 -17.79 11.16 -45.30
C GLY A 439 -16.58 10.48 -45.95
N GLN A 440 -15.43 10.60 -45.30
CA GLN A 440 -14.18 9.99 -45.74
C GLN A 440 -13.55 9.19 -44.62
N VAL A 441 -12.88 8.11 -45.01
CA VAL A 441 -12.00 7.32 -44.15
C VAL A 441 -10.68 7.17 -44.89
N SER A 442 -9.58 7.59 -44.28
CA SER A 442 -8.23 7.44 -44.82
C SER A 442 -7.39 6.56 -43.92
N VAL A 443 -6.52 5.76 -44.53
CA VAL A 443 -5.49 5.01 -43.81
C VAL A 443 -4.12 5.48 -44.25
N THR A 444 -3.27 5.78 -43.28
CA THR A 444 -1.85 6.08 -43.52
C THR A 444 -0.99 5.07 -42.77
N CYS A 445 0.11 4.67 -43.40
CA CYS A 445 1.17 3.89 -42.75
C CYS A 445 2.48 4.69 -42.89
N GLU A 446 3.12 5.00 -41.76
CA GLU A 446 4.34 5.80 -41.69
C GLU A 446 5.40 5.09 -40.83
N SER A 447 6.67 5.24 -41.22
CA SER A 447 7.79 4.80 -40.40
C SER A 447 8.25 5.97 -39.51
N LEU A 448 8.31 5.74 -38.21
CA LEU A 448 8.93 6.63 -37.23
C LEU A 448 10.33 6.11 -36.90
N ALA A 449 11.04 6.76 -35.96
CA ALA A 449 12.42 6.42 -35.62
C ALA A 449 12.60 4.97 -35.15
N ASP A 450 11.73 4.49 -34.25
CA ASP A 450 11.86 3.17 -33.61
C ASP A 450 10.61 2.28 -33.83
N SER A 451 9.60 2.78 -34.55
CA SER A 451 8.32 2.10 -34.73
C SER A 451 7.66 2.45 -36.06
N ALA A 452 6.78 1.59 -36.53
CA ALA A 452 5.88 1.90 -37.64
C ALA A 452 4.49 2.22 -37.07
N ARG A 453 3.86 3.29 -37.56
CA ARG A 453 2.53 3.72 -37.15
C ARG A 453 1.54 3.57 -38.29
N VAL A 454 0.36 3.02 -37.97
CA VAL A 454 -0.79 3.00 -38.86
C VAL A 454 -1.87 3.89 -38.24
N THR A 455 -2.39 4.86 -39.00
CA THR A 455 -3.45 5.77 -38.57
C THR A 455 -4.67 5.59 -39.46
N VAL A 456 -5.85 5.47 -38.84
CA VAL A 456 -7.16 5.46 -39.49
C VAL A 456 -7.87 6.74 -39.09
N THR A 457 -8.11 7.62 -40.07
CA THR A 457 -8.78 8.91 -39.87
C THR A 457 -10.15 8.89 -40.51
N ASP A 458 -11.18 9.25 -39.74
CA ASP A 458 -12.55 9.40 -40.20
C ASP A 458 -13.03 10.85 -40.06
N THR A 459 -13.96 11.25 -40.94
CA THR A 459 -14.67 12.53 -40.83
C THR A 459 -16.05 12.37 -40.21
N GLY A 460 -16.21 11.42 -39.29
CA GLY A 460 -17.47 11.09 -38.65
C GLY A 460 -17.88 12.08 -37.55
N ARG A 461 -18.62 11.57 -36.57
CA ARG A 461 -19.18 12.35 -35.46
C ARG A 461 -18.18 12.71 -34.36
N GLY A 462 -17.00 12.11 -34.35
CA GLY A 462 -16.02 12.30 -33.27
C GLY A 462 -16.44 11.66 -31.94
N VAL A 463 -15.57 11.81 -30.94
CA VAL A 463 -15.73 11.27 -29.59
C VAL A 463 -16.13 12.41 -28.64
N PRO A 464 -17.21 12.30 -27.86
CA PRO A 464 -17.55 13.30 -26.85
C PRO A 464 -16.50 13.37 -25.73
N GLN A 465 -16.07 14.58 -25.38
CA GLN A 465 -14.99 14.80 -24.40
C GLN A 465 -15.30 14.19 -23.02
N ALA A 466 -16.58 14.17 -22.62
CA ALA A 466 -17.01 13.59 -21.35
C ALA A 466 -16.80 12.06 -21.26
N GLN A 467 -16.65 11.38 -22.40
CA GLN A 467 -16.63 9.91 -22.48
C GLN A 467 -15.29 9.36 -22.96
N GLU A 468 -14.30 10.21 -23.25
CA GLU A 468 -12.95 9.82 -23.66
C GLU A 468 -12.30 8.77 -22.75
N HIS A 469 -12.49 8.90 -21.43
CA HIS A 469 -11.93 7.98 -20.43
C HIS A 469 -12.49 6.54 -20.50
N LEU A 470 -13.54 6.31 -21.31
CA LEU A 470 -14.20 5.01 -21.46
C LEU A 470 -13.87 4.34 -22.80
N LEU A 471 -13.09 4.98 -23.68
CA LEU A 471 -13.00 4.60 -25.08
C LEU A 471 -12.32 3.24 -25.36
N PHE A 472 -11.38 2.85 -24.51
CA PHE A 472 -10.74 1.53 -24.54
C PHE A 472 -11.30 0.58 -23.48
N THR A 473 -12.28 1.04 -22.69
CA THR A 473 -12.95 0.19 -21.71
C THR A 473 -13.82 -0.80 -22.47
N PRO A 474 -13.64 -2.13 -22.27
CA PRO A 474 -14.50 -3.12 -22.89
C PRO A 474 -15.98 -2.79 -22.62
N PHE A 475 -16.82 -2.97 -23.64
CA PHE A 475 -18.29 -2.89 -23.57
C PHE A 475 -18.88 -1.48 -23.44
N GLU A 476 -18.06 -0.43 -23.44
CA GLU A 476 -18.54 0.94 -23.44
C GLU A 476 -18.86 1.39 -24.87
N ARG A 477 -20.05 1.95 -25.07
CA ARG A 477 -20.55 2.40 -26.38
C ARG A 477 -20.72 3.92 -26.50
N LEU A 478 -20.15 4.67 -25.55
CA LEU A 478 -20.01 6.13 -25.59
C LEU A 478 -21.33 6.87 -25.92
N GLY A 479 -22.40 6.60 -25.15
CA GLY A 479 -23.68 7.32 -25.28
C GLY A 479 -24.51 6.94 -26.50
N VAL A 480 -24.14 5.84 -27.16
CA VAL A 480 -24.85 5.30 -28.33
C VAL A 480 -25.51 3.94 -28.05
N GLU A 481 -25.79 3.67 -26.77
CA GLU A 481 -26.40 2.42 -26.28
C GLU A 481 -27.76 2.13 -26.92
N ASP A 482 -28.59 3.16 -27.13
CA ASP A 482 -29.94 3.06 -27.70
C ASP A 482 -30.01 3.33 -29.22
N SER A 483 -28.86 3.45 -29.91
CA SER A 483 -28.90 3.65 -31.37
C SER A 483 -29.08 2.35 -32.14
N THR A 484 -29.58 2.50 -33.36
CA THR A 484 -29.63 1.47 -34.39
C THR A 484 -28.25 1.04 -34.91
N ILE A 485 -27.16 1.58 -34.40
CA ILE A 485 -25.81 1.32 -34.91
C ILE A 485 -25.26 0.05 -34.21
N PRO A 486 -25.07 -1.07 -34.93
CA PRO A 486 -24.81 -2.38 -34.30
C PRO A 486 -23.38 -2.54 -33.77
N GLY A 487 -23.16 -3.02 -32.54
CA GLY A 487 -21.88 -3.62 -32.12
C GLY A 487 -21.52 -3.55 -30.64
N THR A 488 -20.72 -4.51 -30.20
CA THR A 488 -20.56 -5.01 -28.82
C THR A 488 -19.73 -4.15 -27.87
N GLY A 489 -19.12 -3.06 -28.34
CA GLY A 489 -18.17 -2.26 -27.55
C GLY A 489 -16.84 -2.96 -27.23
N VAL A 490 -16.54 -4.11 -27.86
CA VAL A 490 -15.32 -4.91 -27.58
C VAL A 490 -14.16 -4.57 -28.51
N GLY A 491 -14.45 -4.06 -29.71
CA GLY A 491 -13.46 -3.91 -30.78
C GLY A 491 -12.22 -3.09 -30.40
N LEU A 492 -12.37 -1.96 -29.70
CA LEU A 492 -11.23 -1.12 -29.29
C LEU A 492 -10.43 -1.69 -28.13
N SER A 493 -11.08 -2.38 -27.19
CA SER A 493 -10.37 -3.10 -26.12
C SER A 493 -9.53 -4.25 -26.68
N VAL A 494 -10.04 -4.97 -27.70
CA VAL A 494 -9.27 -6.01 -28.41
C VAL A 494 -8.09 -5.39 -29.15
N VAL A 495 -8.27 -4.24 -29.79
CA VAL A 495 -7.16 -3.52 -30.43
C VAL A 495 -6.06 -3.21 -29.42
N GLN A 496 -6.42 -2.65 -28.26
CA GLN A 496 -5.44 -2.30 -27.22
C GLN A 496 -4.66 -3.52 -26.73
N GLU A 497 -5.34 -4.63 -26.43
CA GLU A 497 -4.67 -5.84 -25.96
C GLU A 497 -3.79 -6.50 -27.02
N LEU A 498 -4.26 -6.60 -28.27
CA LEU A 498 -3.48 -7.17 -29.37
C LEU A 498 -2.22 -6.35 -29.65
N VAL A 499 -2.34 -5.03 -29.69
CA VAL A 499 -1.21 -4.12 -29.93
C VAL A 499 -0.21 -4.18 -28.77
N ALA A 500 -0.69 -4.14 -27.52
CA ALA A 500 0.16 -4.27 -26.34
C ALA A 500 0.90 -5.61 -26.30
N ALA A 501 0.24 -6.72 -26.65
CA ALA A 501 0.86 -8.04 -26.72
C ALA A 501 1.89 -8.17 -27.86
N MET A 502 1.83 -7.31 -28.89
CA MET A 502 2.87 -7.17 -29.92
C MET A 502 3.96 -6.16 -29.54
N GLY A 503 3.94 -5.61 -28.32
CA GLY A 503 4.92 -4.63 -27.84
C GLY A 503 4.72 -3.23 -28.41
N GLY A 504 3.51 -2.92 -28.88
CA GLY A 504 3.15 -1.64 -29.46
C GLY A 504 2.34 -0.72 -28.54
N GLU A 505 1.96 0.43 -29.08
CA GLU A 505 1.11 1.42 -28.42
C GLU A 505 -0.09 1.80 -29.30
N VAL A 506 -1.23 2.08 -28.67
CA VAL A 506 -2.44 2.59 -29.33
C VAL A 506 -2.77 3.99 -28.81
N GLY A 507 -3.33 4.84 -29.66
CA GLY A 507 -3.84 6.14 -29.26
C GLY A 507 -4.88 6.69 -30.21
N TYR A 508 -5.38 7.88 -29.89
CA TYR A 508 -6.38 8.57 -30.68
C TYR A 508 -6.26 10.09 -30.57
N SER A 509 -6.87 10.79 -31.51
CA SER A 509 -7.15 12.23 -31.47
C SER A 509 -8.52 12.44 -32.10
N SER A 510 -9.43 13.14 -31.42
CA SER A 510 -10.79 13.34 -31.93
C SER A 510 -11.34 14.70 -31.51
N ASP A 511 -12.12 15.29 -32.40
CA ASP A 511 -12.91 16.50 -32.15
C ASP A 511 -14.39 16.17 -32.42
N GLU A 512 -15.25 16.42 -31.44
CA GLU A 512 -16.69 16.17 -31.53
C GLU A 512 -17.31 16.96 -32.70
N GLY A 513 -18.03 16.27 -33.59
CA GLY A 513 -18.65 16.81 -34.80
C GLY A 513 -17.73 16.94 -36.02
N VAL A 514 -16.41 16.75 -35.85
CA VAL A 514 -15.42 16.88 -36.92
C VAL A 514 -14.95 15.52 -37.42
N GLY A 515 -14.55 14.62 -36.50
CA GLY A 515 -14.03 13.30 -36.83
C GLY A 515 -13.09 12.73 -35.78
N SER A 516 -12.47 11.59 -36.10
CA SER A 516 -11.52 10.92 -35.20
C SER A 516 -10.34 10.37 -35.99
N SER A 517 -9.18 10.28 -35.34
CA SER A 517 -7.99 9.61 -35.83
C SER A 517 -7.53 8.61 -34.79
N PHE A 518 -7.65 7.33 -35.11
CA PHE A 518 -7.17 6.22 -34.28
C PHE A 518 -5.87 5.68 -34.86
N TRP A 519 -4.88 5.44 -34.02
CA TRP A 519 -3.59 4.94 -34.48
C TRP A 519 -3.07 3.83 -33.58
N PHE A 520 -2.27 2.95 -34.15
CA PHE A 520 -1.42 2.04 -33.40
C PHE A 520 0.00 2.08 -33.97
N SER A 521 0.97 1.75 -33.13
CA SER A 521 2.38 1.65 -33.51
C SER A 521 2.98 0.34 -33.06
N LEU A 522 3.84 -0.24 -33.90
CA LEU A 522 4.54 -1.50 -33.64
C LEU A 522 6.05 -1.30 -33.82
N PRO A 523 6.90 -1.98 -33.03
CA PRO A 523 8.34 -1.85 -33.16
C PRO A 523 8.83 -2.35 -34.52
N LEU A 524 9.75 -1.61 -35.13
CA LEU A 524 10.39 -2.00 -36.39
C LEU A 524 11.25 -3.26 -36.19
N VAL A 525 11.41 -4.05 -37.25
CA VAL A 525 12.44 -5.09 -37.27
C VAL A 525 13.80 -4.40 -37.34
N ASP A 526 14.64 -4.67 -36.34
CA ASP A 526 16.03 -4.19 -36.31
C ASP A 526 16.78 -4.78 -37.52
N GLN A 527 17.23 -3.93 -38.46
CA GLN A 527 17.82 -4.39 -39.73
C GLN A 527 19.22 -5.04 -39.57
N ASP A 528 19.79 -5.04 -38.36
CA ASP A 528 21.13 -5.57 -38.04
C ASP A 528 21.15 -6.96 -37.38
N ARG A 529 20.06 -7.75 -37.41
CA ARG A 529 20.01 -9.11 -36.83
C ARG A 529 19.40 -10.20 -37.70
#